data_AF-A0A951R766-F1
#
_entry.id   AF-A0A951R766-F1
#
_cell.length_a   1.000
_cell.length_b   1.000
_cell.length_c   1.000
_cell.angle_alpha   90.00
_cell.angle_beta   90.00
_cell.angle_gamma   90.00
#
_symmetry.space_group_name_H-M   'P 1'
#
loop_
_entity.id
_entity.type
_entity.pdbx_description
1 polymer ?
#
loop_
_entity_poly.entity_id
_entity_poly.type
_entity_poly.pdbx_seq_one_letter_code
_entity_poly.pdbx_strand_id
1 'polypeptide(L)'
;MMEQVTTRRDPYSLRVAVITSIVLVFLVIVLIRLASIQLFDAENLQGYADLQGMRSEDILPERGLILDRNGQILANNIIEYSIGAR
;
A
#
# COMPACT_ATOMS: atom_id res chain seq x y z
N MET A 1 -59.44 -18.65 8.74
CA MET A 1 -59.71 -17.21 8.53
C MET A 1 -58.43 -16.48 8.88
N MET A 2 -57.87 -15.71 7.94
CA MET A 2 -56.46 -15.33 7.86
C MET A 2 -55.97 -14.45 9.02
N GLU A 3 -54.78 -14.80 9.52
CA GLU A 3 -53.97 -14.07 10.48
C GLU A 3 -53.50 -12.75 9.85
N GLN A 4 -54.09 -11.64 10.28
CA GLN A 4 -53.61 -10.31 9.95
C GLN A 4 -52.49 -9.96 10.92
N VAL A 5 -51.25 -10.31 10.56
CA VAL A 5 -50.05 -9.77 11.22
C VAL A 5 -50.00 -8.28 10.88
N THR A 6 -50.67 -7.47 11.71
CA THR A 6 -50.58 -6.02 11.63
C THR A 6 -49.16 -5.63 12.06
N THR A 7 -48.26 -5.45 11.09
CA THR A 7 -46.94 -4.86 11.34
C THR A 7 -47.14 -3.44 11.86
N ARG A 8 -47.12 -3.29 13.18
CA ARG A 8 -47.04 -1.99 13.83
C ARG A 8 -45.70 -1.37 13.41
N ARG A 9 -45.74 -0.43 12.46
CA ARG A 9 -44.56 0.34 12.08
C ARG A 9 -44.27 1.32 13.20
N ASP A 10 -43.43 0.89 14.14
CA ASP A 10 -42.96 1.76 15.20
C ASP A 10 -42.22 2.95 14.56
N PRO A 11 -42.52 4.21 14.92
CA PRO A 11 -41.82 5.36 14.34
C PRO A 11 -40.31 5.32 14.59
N TYR A 12 -39.86 4.52 15.57
CA TYR A 12 -38.46 4.23 15.83
C TYR A 12 -37.80 3.38 14.72
N SER A 13 -38.46 2.33 14.22
CA SER A 13 -37.89 1.44 13.19
C SER A 13 -37.75 2.14 11.84
N LEU A 14 -38.66 3.07 11.52
CA LEU A 14 -38.55 3.93 10.33
C LEU A 14 -37.35 4.88 10.40
N ARG A 15 -37.11 5.53 11.54
CA ARG A 15 -35.96 6.44 11.73
C ARG A 15 -34.64 5.69 11.61
N VAL A 16 -34.55 4.50 12.23
CA VAL A 16 -33.37 3.64 12.13
C VAL A 16 -33.15 3.21 10.67
N ALA A 17 -34.19 2.76 9.97
CA ALA A 17 -34.08 2.36 8.57
C ALA A 17 -33.59 3.50 7.66
N VAL A 18 -34.08 4.73 7.88
CA VAL A 18 -33.63 5.91 7.12
C VAL A 18 -32.15 6.20 7.38
N ILE A 19 -31.72 6.21 8.65
CA ILE A 19 -30.30 6.46 8.99
C ILE A 19 -29.41 5.37 8.41
N THR A 20 -29.79 4.10 8.55
CA THR A 20 -29.06 2.97 7.98
C THR A 20 -28.96 3.10 6.47
N SER A 21 -30.05 3.46 5.78
CA SER A 21 -30.04 3.68 4.33
C SER A 21 -29.08 4.80 3.93
N ILE A 22 -29.04 5.90 4.67
CA ILE A 22 -28.11 7.02 4.41
C ILE A 22 -26.66 6.54 4.54
N VAL A 23 -26.33 5.85 5.62
CA VAL A 23 -24.98 5.29 5.84
C VAL A 23 -24.60 4.33 4.71
N LEU A 24 -25.53 3.48 4.27
CA LEU A 24 -25.31 2.52 3.19
C LEU A 24 -25.04 3.22 1.86
N VAL A 25 -25.77 4.30 1.55
CA VAL A 25 -25.51 5.14 0.37
C VAL A 25 -24.12 5.73 0.42
N PHE A 26 -23.69 6.30 1.56
CA PHE A 26 -22.33 6.81 1.70
C PHE A 26 -21.28 5.72 1.52
N LEU A 27 -21.50 4.53 2.07
CA LEU A 27 -20.61 3.39 1.90
C LEU A 27 -20.47 2.99 0.43
N VAL A 28 -21.58 2.94 -0.32
CA VAL A 28 -21.57 2.66 -1.75
C VAL A 28 -20.77 3.72 -2.52
N ILE A 29 -20.92 4.99 -2.18
CA ILE A 29 -20.14 6.09 -2.81
C ILE A 29 -18.64 5.88 -2.60
N VAL A 30 -18.23 5.54 -1.37
CA VAL A 30 -16.82 5.25 -1.04
C VAL A 30 -16.31 4.05 -1.83
N LEU A 31 -17.08 2.98 -1.93
CA LEU A 31 -16.70 1.79 -2.70
C LEU A 31 -16.56 2.09 -4.19
N ILE A 32 -17.47 2.87 -4.78
CA ILE A 32 -17.38 3.29 -6.19
C ILE A 32 -16.11 4.13 -6.39
N ARG A 33 -15.81 5.05 -5.49
CA ARG A 33 -14.59 5.87 -5.58
C ARG A 33 -13.34 5.00 -5.47
N LEU A 34 -13.32 4.04 -4.55
CA LEU A 34 -12.23 3.10 -4.39
C LEU A 34 -12.02 2.24 -5.65
N ALA A 35 -13.09 1.68 -6.20
CA ALA A 35 -13.04 0.91 -7.44
C ALA A 35 -12.58 1.75 -8.63
N SER A 36 -13.02 3.02 -8.70
CA SER A 36 -12.56 3.97 -9.72
C SER A 36 -11.05 4.19 -9.63
N ILE A 37 -10.50 4.44 -8.45
CA ILE A 37 -9.05 4.59 -8.27
C ILE A 37 -8.33 3.30 -8.67
N GLN A 38 -8.80 2.13 -8.21
CA GLN A 38 -8.16 0.87 -8.54
C GLN A 38 -8.22 0.51 -10.03
N LEU A 39 -9.28 0.90 -10.76
CA LEU A 39 -9.45 0.56 -12.17
C LEU A 39 -8.73 1.53 -13.11
N PHE A 40 -8.73 2.83 -12.79
CA PHE A 40 -8.11 3.86 -13.64
C PHE A 40 -6.64 4.13 -13.29
N ASP A 41 -6.21 3.84 -12.05
CA ASP A 41 -4.87 4.14 -11.53
C ASP A 41 -4.07 2.89 -11.18
N ALA A 42 -4.48 1.73 -11.73
CA ALA A 42 -3.89 0.42 -11.45
C ALA A 42 -2.38 0.39 -11.69
N GLU A 43 -1.92 1.01 -12.79
CA GLU A 43 -0.50 1.02 -13.18
C GLU A 43 0.36 1.81 -12.20
N ASN A 44 -0.10 2.98 -11.74
CA ASN A 44 0.62 3.76 -10.74
C ASN A 44 0.61 3.04 -9.38
N LEU A 45 -0.50 2.42 -8.99
CA LEU A 45 -0.59 1.62 -7.78
C LEU A 45 0.38 0.42 -7.79
N GLN A 46 0.60 -0.22 -8.94
CA GLN A 46 1.63 -1.26 -9.09
C GLN A 46 3.03 -0.69 -8.87
N GLY A 47 3.36 0.46 -9.47
CA GLY A 47 4.64 1.13 -9.22
C GLY A 47 4.87 1.47 -7.74
N TYR A 48 3.83 1.91 -7.02
CA TYR A 48 3.91 2.13 -5.56
C TYR A 48 4.06 0.83 -4.78
N ALA A 49 3.47 -0.26 -5.23
CA ALA A 49 3.61 -1.57 -4.59
C ALA A 49 5.02 -2.13 -4.77
N ASP A 50 5.61 -1.97 -5.96
CA ASP A 50 6.99 -2.37 -6.26
C ASP A 50 8.00 -1.56 -5.43
N LEU A 51 7.75 -0.26 -5.26
CA LEU A 51 8.57 0.61 -4.41
C LEU A 51 8.43 0.32 -2.91
N GLN A 52 7.25 -0.14 -2.47
CA GLN A 52 6.98 -0.50 -1.08
C GLN A 52 7.35 -1.95 -0.75
N GLY A 53 7.71 -2.75 -1.76
CA GLY A 53 8.20 -4.10 -1.58
C GLY A 53 9.48 -4.12 -0.75
N MET A 54 9.63 -5.12 0.12
CA MET A 54 10.91 -5.36 0.80
C MET A 54 11.96 -5.73 -0.24
N ARG A 55 12.90 -4.80 -0.48
CA ARG A 55 14.06 -5.02 -1.34
C ARG A 55 15.22 -5.49 -0.48
N SER A 56 15.61 -6.76 -0.64
CA SER A 56 16.89 -7.24 -0.13
C SER A 56 18.00 -6.69 -1.00
N GLU A 57 18.86 -5.87 -0.39
CA GLU A 57 20.12 -5.45 -0.97
C GLU A 57 21.24 -6.21 -0.28
N ASP A 58 22.03 -6.95 -1.05
CA ASP A 58 23.24 -7.58 -0.55
C ASP A 58 24.33 -6.51 -0.42
N ILE A 59 24.64 -6.12 0.81
CA ILE A 59 25.79 -5.28 1.13
C ILE A 59 27.07 -6.10 1.00
N LEU A 60 27.83 -5.85 -0.07
CA LEU A 60 29.13 -6.47 -0.25
C LEU A 60 30.10 -5.97 0.85
N PRO A 61 30.86 -6.88 1.49
CA PRO A 61 31.85 -6.47 2.46
C PRO A 61 33.04 -5.77 1.78
N GLU A 62 33.63 -4.80 2.46
CA GLU A 62 34.89 -4.21 2.01
C GLU A 62 36.01 -5.26 2.01
N ARG A 63 36.78 -5.30 0.94
CA ARG A 63 37.98 -6.14 0.82
C ARG A 63 39.10 -5.60 1.72
N GLY A 64 39.85 -6.51 2.35
CA GLY A 64 40.97 -6.14 3.22
C GLY A 64 42.09 -5.37 2.49
N LEU A 65 42.81 -4.55 3.26
CA LEU A 65 43.99 -3.81 2.80
C LEU A 65 45.13 -4.77 2.48
N ILE A 66 45.82 -4.55 1.36
CA ILE A 66 47.08 -5.24 1.05
C ILE A 66 48.22 -4.32 1.45
N LEU A 67 49.10 -4.82 2.31
CA LEU A 67 50.24 -4.10 2.86
C LEU A 67 51.55 -4.75 2.37
N ASP A 68 52.59 -3.95 2.18
CA ASP A 68 53.97 -4.44 2.10
C ASP A 68 54.49 -4.87 3.49
N ARG A 69 55.62 -5.57 3.55
CA ARG A 69 56.32 -5.97 4.79
C ARG A 69 56.60 -4.83 5.76
N ASN A 70 56.66 -3.60 5.26
CA ASN A 70 56.90 -2.38 6.03
C ASN A 70 55.61 -1.67 6.48
N GLY A 71 54.44 -2.28 6.24
CA GLY A 71 53.13 -1.70 6.59
C GLY A 71 52.64 -0.61 5.63
N GLN A 72 53.30 -0.41 4.48
CA GLN A 72 52.82 0.52 3.45
C GLN A 72 51.67 -0.09 2.66
N ILE A 73 50.63 0.71 2.39
CA ILE A 73 49.44 0.28 1.65
C ILE A 73 49.77 0.13 0.17
N LEU A 74 49.55 -1.06 -0.37
CA LEU A 74 49.70 -1.39 -1.80
C LEU A 74 48.36 -1.46 -2.52
N ALA A 75 47.28 -1.85 -1.83
CA ALA A 75 45.93 -1.82 -2.39
C ALA A 75 44.90 -1.49 -1.30
N ASN A 76 43.95 -0.62 -1.64
CA ASN A 76 42.80 -0.24 -0.84
C ASN A 76 41.52 -0.23 -1.69
N ASN A 77 40.37 -0.16 -1.04
CA ASN A 77 39.10 0.12 -1.71
C ASN A 77 38.79 1.61 -1.58
N ILE A 78 38.17 2.18 -2.60
CA ILE A 78 37.66 3.55 -2.60
C ILE A 78 36.19 3.51 -3.02
N ILE A 79 35.39 4.42 -2.48
CA ILE A 79 33.99 4.57 -2.89
C ILE A 79 33.99 5.30 -4.24
N GLU A 80 33.41 4.67 -5.26
CA GLU A 80 33.26 5.25 -6.59
C GLU A 80 31.78 5.50 -6.90
N TYR A 81 31.46 6.69 -7.41
CA TYR A 81 30.11 7.04 -7.84
C TYR A 81 30.06 7.02 -9.37
N SER A 82 29.24 6.14 -9.94
CA SER A 82 28.98 6.08 -11.37
C SER A 82 27.50 6.34 -11.65
N ILE A 83 27.24 7.17 -12.66
CA ILE A 83 25.88 7.58 -13.05
C ILE A 83 25.50 6.77 -14.30
N GLY A 84 24.53 5.87 -14.16
CA GLY A 84 23.95 5.11 -15.27
C GLY A 84 22.54 5.58 -15.58
N ALA A 85 22.26 5.93 -16.84
CA ALA A 85 20.90 6.11 -17.34
C ALA A 85 20.39 4.77 -17.90
N ARG A 86 19.12 4.44 -17.62
CA ARG A 86 18.41 3.29 -18.19
C ARG A 86 17.42 3.78 -19.24
#